data_AF-A0A246AQ20-F1
#
_entry.id   AF-A0A246AQ20-F1
#
_cell.length_a   1.000
_cell.length_b   1.000
_cell.length_c   1.000
_cell.angle_alpha   90.00
_cell.angle_beta   90.00
_cell.angle_gamma   90.00
#
_symmetry.space_group_name_H-M   'P 1'
#
loop_
_entity.id
_entity.type
_entity.pdbx_description
1 polymer ?
#
loop_
_entity_poly.entity_id
_entity_poly.type
_entity_poly.pdbx_seq_one_letter_code
_entity_poly.pdbx_strand_id
1 'polypeptide(L)'
;MKSILTLSFLLLLISCGKKSDKTRVAVERSSAVPPYDTVAIDSFSVGATSVDVARKIKISSLKYQDSLRKIQTKLEEEKLLNKMKDEKEKLDKKAADDKKKAEDAKKKQAEVHSAENVLIP
;
A
#
# COMPACT_ATOMS: atom_id res chain seq x y z
N MET A 1 34.00 -85.63 -46.38
CA MET A 1 34.50 -84.59 -45.44
C MET A 1 34.35 -83.14 -45.94
N LYS A 2 34.16 -82.87 -47.25
CA LYS A 2 34.00 -81.49 -47.78
C LYS A 2 32.62 -80.87 -47.45
N SER A 3 31.55 -81.68 -47.49
CA SER A 3 30.17 -81.25 -47.21
C SER A 3 29.89 -81.01 -45.71
N ILE A 4 30.65 -81.68 -44.83
CA ILE A 4 30.55 -81.48 -43.37
C ILE A 4 31.17 -80.13 -42.98
N LEU A 5 32.27 -79.76 -43.62
CA LEU A 5 32.95 -78.48 -43.39
C LEU A 5 32.08 -77.29 -43.83
N THR A 6 31.37 -77.42 -44.97
CA THR A 6 30.44 -76.39 -45.44
C THR A 6 29.22 -76.25 -44.53
N LEU A 7 28.72 -77.36 -43.96
CA LEU A 7 27.58 -77.34 -43.04
C LEU A 7 27.94 -76.68 -41.71
N SER A 8 29.15 -76.93 -41.19
CA SER A 8 29.66 -76.28 -39.98
C SER A 8 29.85 -74.76 -40.17
N PHE A 9 30.32 -74.33 -41.34
CA PHE A 9 30.44 -72.92 -41.69
C PHE A 9 29.07 -72.22 -41.76
N LEU A 10 28.04 -72.91 -42.27
CA LEU A 10 26.69 -72.37 -42.35
C LEU A 10 26.03 -72.21 -40.97
N LEU A 11 26.30 -73.13 -40.02
CA LEU A 11 25.82 -73.01 -38.64
C LEU A 11 26.42 -71.81 -37.88
N LEU A 12 27.66 -71.43 -38.18
CA LEU A 12 28.32 -70.28 -37.55
C LEU A 12 27.66 -68.94 -37.93
N LEU A 13 27.05 -68.85 -39.13
CA LEU A 13 26.38 -67.63 -39.59
C LEU A 13 25.03 -67.37 -38.88
N ILE A 14 24.37 -68.41 -38.37
CA ILE A 14 23.09 -68.29 -37.65
C ILE A 14 23.31 -67.93 -36.16
N SER A 15 24.52 -68.17 -35.63
CA SER A 15 24.82 -68.01 -34.20
C SER A 15 25.14 -66.56 -33.77
N CYS A 16 25.27 -65.61 -34.70
CA CYS A 16 25.51 -64.21 -34.37
C CYS A 16 24.23 -63.39 -34.44
N GLY A 17 23.32 -63.62 -33.49
CA GLY A 17 21.97 -63.03 -33.50
C GLY A 17 21.44 -62.64 -32.13
N LYS A 18 22.28 -62.40 -31.12
CA LYS A 18 21.83 -61.78 -29.87
C LYS A 18 22.10 -60.28 -29.94
N LYS A 19 21.13 -59.54 -30.49
CA LYS A 19 21.07 -58.09 -30.25
C LYS A 19 20.86 -57.95 -28.75
N SER A 20 21.90 -57.48 -28.05
CA SER A 20 21.66 -56.89 -26.76
C SER A 20 20.71 -55.72 -27.01
N ASP A 21 19.43 -55.91 -26.69
CA ASP A 21 18.65 -54.80 -26.20
C ASP A 21 19.41 -54.34 -24.96
N LYS A 22 20.39 -53.46 -25.17
CA LYS A 22 20.68 -52.44 -24.18
C LYS A 22 19.33 -51.80 -24.04
N THR A 23 18.61 -52.21 -22.99
CA THR A 23 17.62 -51.39 -22.34
C THR A 23 18.29 -50.04 -22.24
N ARG A 24 18.07 -49.20 -23.24
CA ARG A 24 18.07 -47.78 -23.07
C ARG A 24 16.91 -47.67 -22.09
N VAL A 25 17.25 -47.79 -20.81
CA VAL A 25 16.56 -47.03 -19.79
C VAL A 25 16.48 -45.69 -20.46
N ALA A 26 15.27 -45.34 -20.89
CA ALA A 26 14.93 -43.97 -21.09
C ALA A 26 15.10 -43.38 -19.69
N VAL A 27 16.37 -43.13 -19.32
CA VAL A 27 16.70 -41.93 -18.61
C VAL A 27 16.29 -40.90 -19.64
N GLU A 28 15.00 -40.58 -19.60
CA GLU A 28 14.51 -39.25 -19.82
C GLU A 28 15.67 -38.38 -19.37
N ARG A 29 16.39 -37.81 -20.35
CA ARG A 29 17.41 -36.84 -20.03
C ARG A 29 16.58 -35.71 -19.44
N SER A 30 16.29 -35.83 -18.14
CA SER A 30 15.72 -34.80 -17.30
C SER A 30 16.62 -33.64 -17.62
N SER A 31 16.07 -32.71 -18.39
CA SER A 31 16.81 -31.64 -19.01
C SER A 31 17.81 -31.13 -17.98
N ALA A 32 19.11 -31.15 -18.30
CA ALA A 32 20.15 -30.65 -17.40
C ALA A 32 20.06 -29.13 -17.23
N VAL A 33 18.97 -28.51 -17.68
CA VAL A 33 18.57 -27.17 -17.29
C VAL A 33 18.13 -27.27 -15.83
N PRO A 34 18.88 -26.68 -14.90
CA PRO A 34 18.47 -26.64 -13.51
C PRO A 34 17.09 -25.96 -13.38
N PRO A 35 16.31 -26.27 -12.33
CA PRO A 35 14.99 -25.67 -12.10
C PRO A 35 15.07 -24.20 -11.64
N TYR A 36 16.25 -23.59 -11.78
CA TYR A 36 16.49 -22.20 -11.44
C TYR A 36 16.94 -21.46 -12.70
N ASP A 37 16.49 -20.22 -12.79
CA ASP A 37 16.81 -19.36 -13.91
C ASP A 37 18.33 -19.14 -14.00
N THR A 38 18.94 -19.53 -15.12
CA THR A 38 20.36 -19.29 -15.41
C THR A 38 20.60 -17.95 -16.07
N VAL A 39 19.56 -17.14 -16.28
CA VAL A 39 19.71 -15.77 -16.74
C VAL A 39 20.45 -14.99 -15.64
N ALA A 40 21.62 -14.48 -15.98
CA ALA A 40 22.38 -13.62 -15.09
C ALA A 40 21.56 -12.35 -14.80
N ILE A 41 20.96 -12.27 -13.61
CA ILE A 41 20.44 -11.01 -13.08
C ILE A 41 21.66 -10.20 -12.65
N ASP A 42 22.27 -9.53 -13.63
CA ASP A 42 23.35 -8.61 -13.36
C ASP A 42 22.81 -7.40 -12.58
N SER A 43 23.27 -7.26 -11.34
CA SER A 43 22.95 -6.12 -10.47
C SER A 43 23.48 -4.78 -11.02
N PHE A 44 24.26 -4.82 -12.10
CA PHE A 44 24.80 -3.64 -12.80
C PHE A 44 24.09 -3.31 -14.12
N SER A 45 23.08 -4.08 -14.52
CA SER A 45 22.28 -3.75 -15.70
C SER A 45 21.52 -2.42 -15.51
N VAL A 46 21.25 -1.72 -16.62
CA VAL A 46 20.56 -0.42 -16.57
C VAL A 46 19.18 -0.59 -15.93
N GLY A 47 18.97 0.03 -14.77
CA GLY A 47 17.74 -0.07 -13.98
C GLY A 47 17.80 -1.07 -12.82
N ALA A 48 18.84 -1.90 -12.73
CA ALA A 48 19.11 -2.68 -11.54
C ALA A 48 19.54 -1.75 -10.40
N THR A 49 18.85 -1.87 -9.26
CA THR A 49 19.22 -1.17 -8.03
C THR A 49 19.58 -2.19 -6.99
N SER A 50 20.62 -1.90 -6.20
CA SER A 50 20.98 -2.78 -5.09
C SER A 50 19.84 -2.82 -4.05
N VAL A 51 19.73 -3.95 -3.34
CA VAL A 51 18.71 -4.15 -2.31
C VAL A 51 18.72 -3.01 -1.27
N ASP A 52 19.89 -2.48 -0.95
CA ASP A 52 20.05 -1.38 0.01
C ASP A 52 19.52 -0.05 -0.54
N VAL A 53 19.75 0.23 -1.82
CA VAL A 53 19.22 1.43 -2.48
C VAL A 53 17.71 1.34 -2.59
N ALA A 54 17.18 0.20 -3.03
CA ALA A 54 15.73 -0.04 -3.08
C ALA A 54 15.07 0.12 -1.70
N ARG A 55 15.71 -0.40 -0.64
CA ARG A 55 15.26 -0.25 0.75
C ARG A 55 15.26 1.22 1.18
N LYS A 56 16.33 1.96 0.91
CA LYS A 56 16.42 3.40 1.22
C LYS A 56 15.32 4.19 0.51
N ILE A 57 15.09 3.92 -0.78
CA ILE A 57 14.02 4.53 -1.56
C ILE A 57 12.68 4.26 -0.88
N LYS A 58 12.35 3.00 -0.57
CA LYS A 58 11.10 2.63 0.09
C LYS A 58 10.90 3.39 1.41
N ILE A 59 11.92 3.46 2.25
CA ILE A 59 11.86 4.19 3.52
C ILE A 59 11.64 5.69 3.27
N SER A 60 12.36 6.30 2.33
CA SER A 60 12.21 7.72 2.03
C SER A 60 10.82 8.06 1.48
N SER A 61 10.26 7.21 0.60
CA SER A 61 8.93 7.40 0.05
C SER A 61 7.85 7.34 1.13
N LEU A 62 7.95 6.39 2.06
CA LEU A 62 7.03 6.29 3.20
C LEU A 62 7.13 7.52 4.10
N LYS A 63 8.34 7.96 4.45
CA LYS A 63 8.56 9.17 5.26
C LYS A 63 7.96 10.42 4.60
N TYR A 64 8.11 10.56 3.29
CA TYR A 64 7.52 11.67 2.55
C TYR A 64 5.98 11.64 2.61
N GLN A 65 5.36 10.49 2.35
CA GLN A 65 3.91 10.35 2.46
C GLN A 65 3.38 10.64 3.87
N ASP A 66 4.09 10.14 4.90
CA ASP A 66 3.75 10.43 6.29
C ASP A 66 3.87 11.92 6.61
N SER A 67 4.88 12.60 6.07
CA SER A 67 5.04 14.05 6.24
C SER A 67 3.88 14.84 5.63
N LEU A 68 3.40 14.45 4.45
CA LEU A 68 2.24 15.08 3.81
C LEU A 68 0.96 14.86 4.62
N ARG A 69 0.74 13.64 5.12
CA ARG A 69 -0.41 13.34 5.98
C ARG A 69 -0.39 14.20 7.25
N LYS A 70 0.77 14.36 7.90
CA LYS A 70 0.90 15.23 9.08
C LYS A 70 0.56 16.69 8.78
N ILE A 71 0.97 17.21 7.63
CA ILE A 71 0.64 18.58 7.22
C ILE A 71 -0.87 18.73 7.00
N GLN A 72 -1.49 17.76 6.32
CA GLN A 72 -2.94 17.77 6.09
C GLN A 72 -3.74 17.73 7.40
N THR A 73 -3.38 16.85 8.33
CA THR A 73 -4.03 16.76 9.64
C THR A 73 -3.91 18.06 10.42
N LYS A 74 -2.71 18.67 10.47
CA LYS A 74 -2.52 19.98 11.14
C LYS A 74 -3.38 21.07 10.54
N LEU A 75 -3.46 21.12 9.21
CA LEU A 75 -4.28 22.10 8.50
C LEU A 75 -5.77 21.91 8.79
N GLU A 76 -6.22 20.66 8.91
CA GLU A 76 -7.60 20.35 9.31
C GLU A 76 -7.90 20.74 10.76
N GLU A 77 -6.98 20.46 11.68
CA GLU A 77 -7.07 20.89 13.08
C GLU A 77 -7.13 22.42 13.20
N GLU A 78 -6.29 23.15 12.47
CA GLU A 78 -6.34 24.62 12.43
C GLU A 78 -7.68 25.14 11.89
N LYS A 79 -8.22 24.52 10.84
CA LYS A 79 -9.54 24.88 10.30
C LYS A 79 -10.65 24.65 11.33
N LEU A 80 -10.62 23.53 12.04
CA LEU A 80 -11.60 23.23 13.09
C LEU A 80 -11.48 24.24 14.24
N LEU A 81 -10.26 24.55 14.67
CA LEU A 81 -10.01 25.51 15.74
C LEU A 81 -10.48 26.93 15.36
N ASN A 82 -10.29 27.34 14.11
CA ASN A 82 -10.80 28.63 13.62
C ASN A 82 -12.33 28.66 13.56
N LYS A 83 -12.98 27.59 13.09
CA LYS A 83 -14.45 27.49 13.13
C LYS A 83 -14.99 27.60 14.56
N MET A 84 -14.36 26.94 15.52
CA MET A 84 -14.74 27.01 16.94
C MET A 84 -14.57 28.41 17.52
N LYS A 85 -13.52 29.14 17.12
CA LYS A 85 -13.31 30.55 17.52
C LYS A 85 -14.39 31.46 16.92
N ASP A 86 -14.70 31.29 15.64
CA ASP A 86 -15.75 32.07 14.96
C ASP A 86 -17.14 31.84 15.58
N GLU A 87 -17.45 30.59 15.95
CA GLU A 87 -18.70 30.26 16.64
C GLU A 87 -18.77 30.86 18.04
N LYS A 88 -17.67 30.80 18.81
CA LYS A 88 -17.59 31.46 20.12
C LYS A 88 -17.77 32.97 20.02
N GLU A 89 -17.09 33.64 19.08
CA GLU A 89 -17.26 35.08 18.88
C GLU A 89 -18.70 35.44 18.50
N LYS A 90 -19.35 34.64 17.66
CA LYS A 90 -20.76 34.86 17.30
C LYS A 90 -21.68 34.70 18.50
N LEU A 91 -21.43 33.72 19.37
CA LEU A 91 -22.20 33.53 20.60
C LEU A 91 -21.98 34.67 21.59
N ASP A 92 -20.73 35.11 21.78
CA ASP A 92 -20.39 36.21 22.67
C ASP A 92 -20.99 37.55 22.19
N LYS A 93 -20.96 37.81 20.88
CA LYS A 93 -21.61 38.99 20.28
C LYS A 93 -23.13 38.95 20.48
N LYS A 94 -23.77 37.80 20.28
CA LYS A 94 -25.21 37.64 20.54
C LYS A 94 -25.56 37.83 22.01
N ALA A 95 -24.79 37.24 22.92
CA ALA A 95 -25.00 37.39 24.35
C ALA A 95 -24.81 38.84 24.83
N ALA A 96 -23.85 39.58 24.24
CA ALA A 96 -23.65 41.00 24.53
C ALA A 96 -24.83 41.87 24.03
N ASP A 97 -25.33 41.60 22.82
CA ASP A 97 -26.49 42.31 22.27
C ASP A 97 -27.77 42.02 23.05
N ASP A 98 -27.98 40.77 23.48
CA ASP A 98 -29.14 40.40 24.29
C ASP A 98 -29.08 41.03 25.69
N LYS A 99 -27.90 41.14 26.30
CA LYS A 99 -27.71 41.86 27.57
C LYS A 99 -28.03 43.36 27.43
N LYS A 100 -27.59 44.01 26.35
CA LYS A 100 -27.90 45.43 26.10
C LYS A 100 -29.40 45.65 25.93
N LYS A 101 -30.07 44.79 25.16
CA LYS A 101 -31.53 44.86 25.00
C LYS A 101 -32.29 44.63 26.30
N ALA A 102 -31.80 43.73 27.17
CA ALA A 102 -32.39 43.50 28.47
C ALA A 102 -32.20 44.68 29.46
N GLU A 103 -31.05 45.36 29.42
CA GLU A 103 -30.83 46.57 30.22
C GLU A 103 -31.68 47.75 29.73
N ASP A 104 -31.82 47.95 28.42
CA ASP A 104 -32.67 49.00 27.86
C ASP A 104 -34.16 48.77 28.17
N ALA A 105 -34.60 47.50 28.17
CA ALA A 105 -35.97 47.15 28.59
C ALA A 105 -36.22 47.42 30.08
N LYS A 106 -35.24 47.16 30.95
CA LYS A 106 -35.33 47.47 32.39
C LYS A 106 -35.34 48.98 32.67
N LYS A 107 -34.56 49.77 31.93
CA LYS A 107 -34.58 51.24 32.05
C LYS A 107 -35.94 51.83 31.64
N LYS A 108 -36.54 51.33 30.56
CA LYS A 108 -37.88 51.75 30.12
C LYS A 108 -38.98 51.36 31.11
N GLN A 109 -38.89 50.20 31.76
CA GLN A 109 -39.85 49.82 32.81
C GLN A 109 -39.68 50.64 34.10
N ALA A 110 -38.46 51.06 34.44
CA ALA A 110 -38.21 51.95 35.59
C ALA A 110 -38.72 53.38 35.36
N GLU A 111 -38.63 53.92 34.14
CA GLU A 111 -39.23 55.21 33.80
C GLU A 111 -40.76 55.18 33.83
N VAL A 112 -41.39 54.11 33.33
CA VAL A 112 -42.86 53.96 33.36
C VAL A 112 -43.38 53.83 34.80
N HIS A 113 -42.70 53.07 35.67
CA HIS A 113 -43.06 53.01 37.10
C HIS A 113 -42.82 54.33 37.86
N SER A 114 -41.86 55.16 37.42
CA SER A 114 -41.64 56.49 38.00
C SER A 114 -42.70 57.52 37.58
N ALA A 115 -43.29 57.36 36.39
CA ALA A 115 -44.36 58.20 35.89
C ALA A 115 -45.74 57.83 36.48
N GLU A 116 -45.97 56.56 36.79
CA GLU A 116 -47.24 56.08 37.38
C GLU A 116 -47.43 56.52 38.84
N ASN A 117 -46.35 56.81 39.57
CA ASN A 117 -46.39 57.28 40.96
C ASN A 117 -46.58 58.81 41.13
N VAL A 118 -46.68 59.57 40.04
CA VAL A 118 -46.88 61.04 40.08
C VAL A 118 -48.35 61.43 39.84
N LEU A 119 -49.22 60.48 39.49
CA LEU A 119 -50.62 60.73 39.17
C LEU A 119 -51.58 59.95 40.09
N ILE A 120 -51.56 60.22 41.39
CA ILE A 120 -52.73 59.96 42.26
C ILE A 120 -52.90 61.18 43.19
N PRO A 121 -54.04 61.89 43.15
CA PRO A 121 -54.33 63.06 43.98
C PRO A 121 -54.57 62.72 45.45
#